data_AF-A0A8T7CHD8-F1
#
_entry.id   AF-A0A8T7CHD8-F1
#
_cell.length_a   1.000
_cell.length_b   1.000
_cell.length_c   1.000
_cell.angle_alpha   90.00
_cell.angle_beta   90.00
_cell.angle_gamma   90.00
#
_symmetry.space_group_name_H-M   'P 1'
#
loop_
_entity.id
_entity.type
_entity.pdbx_description
1 polymer ?
#
loop_
_entity_poly.entity_id
_entity_poly.type
_entity_poly.pdbx_seq_one_letter_code
_entity_poly.pdbx_strand_id
1 'polypeptide(L)' 'MKPADVLELIKTKEVTFVDLRFTDTRGKEQHVTVPVSQIDEDFFEDGKMFDGSSISGWKG' A
#
# COMPACT_ATOMS: atom_id res chain seq x y z
N MET A 1 -12.03 4.20 9.71
CA MET A 1 -11.71 4.86 8.43
C MET A 1 -12.09 3.89 7.34
N LYS A 2 -13.02 4.27 6.47
CA LYS A 2 -13.48 3.50 5.31
C LYS A 2 -12.62 3.84 4.08
N PRO A 3 -12.60 3.01 3.03
CA PRO A 3 -11.91 3.34 1.77
C PRO A 3 -12.26 4.73 1.23
N ALA A 4 -13.54 5.11 1.29
CA ALA A 4 -14.03 6.43 0.90
C ALA A 4 -13.35 7.59 1.66
N ASP A 5 -13.13 7.43 2.98
CA ASP A 5 -12.48 8.45 3.81
C ASP A 5 -11.01 8.67 3.37
N VAL A 6 -10.32 7.60 2.91
CA VAL A 6 -8.93 7.67 2.43
C VAL A 6 -8.86 8.34 1.07
N LEU A 7 -9.78 8.01 0.16
CA LEU A 7 -9.86 8.63 -1.17
C LEU A 7 -10.20 10.12 -1.07
N GLU A 8 -11.06 10.51 -0.14
CA GLU A 8 -11.33 11.92 0.16
C GLU A 8 -10.07 12.62 0.67
N LEU A 9 -9.37 12.01 1.63
CA LEU A 9 -8.13 12.56 2.19
C LEU A 9 -7.05 12.78 1.12
N ILE A 10 -6.89 11.84 0.19
CA ILE A 10 -5.95 11.94 -0.94
C ILE A 10 -6.28 13.16 -1.81
N LYS A 11 -7.58 13.37 -2.12
CA LYS A 11 -8.04 14.51 -2.91
C LYS A 11 -7.87 15.83 -2.17
N THR A 12 -8.28 15.91 -0.90
CA THR A 12 -8.22 17.15 -0.10
C THR A 12 -6.79 17.61 0.16
N LYS A 13 -5.84 16.67 0.26
CA LYS A 13 -4.43 16.98 0.54
C LYS A 13 -3.54 16.97 -0.71
N GLU A 14 -4.13 16.84 -1.90
CA GLU A 14 -3.42 16.79 -3.18
C GLU A 14 -2.24 15.79 -3.15
N VAL A 15 -2.47 14.64 -2.52
CA VAL A 15 -1.44 13.62 -2.33
C VAL A 15 -1.02 13.09 -3.69
N THR A 16 0.28 12.95 -3.92
CA THR A 16 0.85 12.45 -5.18
C THR A 16 1.25 10.98 -5.10
N PHE A 17 1.58 10.51 -3.89
CA PHE A 17 2.05 9.14 -3.65
C PHE A 17 1.44 8.57 -2.37
N VAL A 18 1.16 7.27 -2.38
CA VAL A 18 0.75 6.50 -1.21
C VAL A 18 1.86 5.53 -0.86
N ASP A 19 2.22 5.48 0.42
CA ASP A 19 3.24 4.60 0.94
C ASP A 19 2.57 3.42 1.66
N LEU A 20 2.67 2.24 1.04
CA LEU A 20 2.12 1.00 1.58
C LEU A 20 3.14 0.39 2.53
N ARG A 21 2.82 0.35 3.82
CA ARG A 21 3.72 -0.15 4.86
C ARG A 21 3.25 -1.50 5.38
N PHE A 22 4.20 -2.41 5.54
CA PHE A 22 3.96 -3.73 6.11
C PHE A 22 5.18 -4.17 6.91
N THR A 23 5.04 -5.26 7.67
CA THR A 23 6.09 -5.76 8.55
C THR A 23 6.44 -7.18 8.14
N ASP A 24 7.75 -7.46 7.98
CA ASP A 24 8.20 -8.83 7.74
C ASP A 24 8.10 -9.70 9.00
N THR A 25 8.33 -11.01 8.88
CA THR A 25 8.21 -11.95 10.01
C THR A 25 9.21 -11.68 11.14
N ARG A 26 10.24 -10.87 10.89
CA ARG A 26 11.27 -10.49 11.86
C ARG A 26 10.95 -9.17 12.57
N GLY A 27 9.82 -8.54 12.22
CA GLY A 27 9.38 -7.28 12.83
C GLY A 27 9.95 -6.03 12.16
N LYS A 28 10.64 -6.14 11.01
CA LYS A 28 11.15 -4.97 10.30
C LYS A 28 10.06 -4.38 9.41
N GLU A 29 9.85 -3.07 9.54
CA GLU A 29 8.97 -2.30 8.66
C GLU A 29 9.58 -2.21 7.26
N GLN A 30 8.77 -2.55 6.28
CA GLN A 30 9.05 -2.46 4.85
C GLN A 30 7.98 -1.56 4.24
N HIS A 31 8.32 -0.92 3.12
CA HIS A 31 7.38 -0.02 2.47
C HIS A 31 7.51 -0.05 0.95
N VAL A 32 6.38 0.18 0.27
CA VAL A 32 6.30 0.31 -1.18
C VAL A 32 5.50 1.55 -1.51
N THR A 33 6.14 2.49 -2.21
CA THR A 33 5.49 3.71 -2.66
C THR A 33 4.86 3.51 -4.02
N VAL A 34 3.60 3.91 -4.17
CA VAL A 34 2.85 3.83 -5.43
C VAL A 34 2.22 5.20 -5.75
N PRO A 35 2.06 5.56 -7.04
CA PRO A 35 1.37 6.78 -7.40
C PRO A 35 -0.12 6.69 -7.05
N VAL A 36 -0.74 7.81 -6.65
CA VAL A 36 -2.17 7.86 -6.29
C VAL A 36 -3.10 7.45 -7.43
N SER A 37 -2.64 7.53 -8.69
CA SER A 37 -3.39 7.07 -9.85
C SER A 37 -3.68 5.57 -9.86
N GLN A 38 -3.03 4.79 -8.99
CA GLN A 38 -3.27 3.36 -8.81
C GLN A 38 -4.05 3.03 -7.53
N ILE A 39 -4.60 4.05 -6.85
CA ILE A 39 -5.42 3.88 -5.65
C ILE A 39 -6.87 4.19 -6.02
N ASP A 40 -7.67 3.15 -6.21
CA ASP A 40 -9.12 3.18 -6.46
C ASP A 40 -9.86 2.33 -5.43
N GLU A 41 -11.18 2.16 -5.58
CA GLU A 41 -11.98 1.34 -4.66
C GLU A 41 -11.58 -0.14 -4.74
N ASP A 42 -11.34 -0.66 -5.94
CA ASP A 42 -10.93 -2.04 -6.20
C ASP A 42 -9.58 -2.36 -5.52
N PHE A 43 -8.65 -1.41 -5.47
CA PHE A 43 -7.38 -1.54 -4.75
C PHE A 43 -7.57 -1.93 -3.26
N PHE A 44 -8.64 -1.47 -2.61
CA PHE A 44 -8.90 -1.81 -1.20
C PHE A 44 -9.53 -3.19 -1.03
N GLU A 45 -10.14 -3.75 -2.07
CA GLU A 45 -10.77 -5.08 -2.05
C GLU A 45 -9.79 -6.17 -2.51
N ASP A 46 -9.16 -5.96 -3.67
CA ASP A 46 -8.29 -6.94 -4.33
C ASP A 46 -6.81 -6.79 -3.93
N GLY A 47 -6.43 -5.60 -3.42
CA GLY A 47 -5.05 -5.27 -3.10
C GLY A 47 -4.19 -5.08 -4.34
N LYS A 48 -2.87 -5.04 -4.13
CA LYS A 48 -1.88 -4.92 -5.20
C LYS A 48 -0.88 -6.04 -5.13
N MET A 49 -0.67 -6.71 -6.26
CA MET A 49 0.38 -7.71 -6.37
C MET A 49 1.76 -7.07 -6.24
N PHE A 50 2.61 -7.66 -5.41
CA PHE A 50 4.03 -7.30 -5.26
C PHE A 50 4.86 -8.57 -5.17
N ASP A 51 6.14 -8.50 -5.57
CA ASP A 51 7.04 -9.65 -5.46
C ASP A 51 7.64 -9.74 -4.06
N GLY A 52 7.18 -10.73 -3.29
CA GLY A 52 7.69 -11.03 -1.94
C GLY A 52 8.99 -11.83 -1.90
N SER A 53 9.57 -12.22 -3.04
CA SER A 53 10.83 -12.99 -3.07
C SER A 53 12.01 -12.26 -2.42
N SER A 54 11.97 -10.94 -2.44
CA SER A 54 13.00 -10.09 -1.85
C SER A 54 12.82 -9.86 -0.34
N ILE A 55 11.74 -10.40 0.26
CA ILE A 55 11.47 -10.26 1.70
C ILE A 55 11.98 -11.50 2.42
N SER A 56 12.92 -11.25 3.34
CA SER A 56 13.53 -12.30 4.15
C SER A 56 12.47 -13.10 4.91
N GLY A 57 12.34 -14.37 4.58
CA GLY A 57 11.43 -15.30 5.26
C GLY A 57 10.01 -15.39 4.69
N TRP A 58 9.73 -14.81 3.52
CA TRP A 58 8.41 -14.93 2.86
C TRP A 58 8.41 -15.90 1.67
N LYS A 59 9.40 -15.80 0.77
CA LYS A 59 9.55 -16.73 -0.36
C LYS A 59 10.95 -17.34 -0.37
N GLY A 60 11.01 -18.63 -0.05
CA GLY A 60 12.16 -19.53 -0.08
C GLY A 60 11.65 -20.97 -0.11
#